data_AF-A0A7Y5N2F9-F1
#
_entry.id   AF-A0A7Y5N2F9-F1
#
_cell.length_a   1.000
_cell.length_b   1.000
_cell.length_c   1.000
_cell.angle_alpha   90.00
_cell.angle_beta   90.00
_cell.angle_gamma   90.00
#
_symmetry.space_group_name_H-M   'P 1'
#
loop_
_entity.id
_entity.type
_entity.pdbx_description
1 polymer ?
#
loop_
_entity_poly.entity_id
_entity_poly.type
_entity_poly.pdbx_seq_one_letter_code
_entity_poly.pdbx_strand_id
1 'polypeptide(L)'
;MSRIFIISLLASTIAVSCTQEGDTYVTNITSPEDWHPPVIEWHTQPEPEVRGTVGLDFGITDSSEIVAVRAYLNGAVTDSDFTTPYRFELITDSLLDGVHLVEIRATDAFGNMGVSPMLRVNVMNSVAQGPQLIWVPDEFARIQDAINAAIDFDTIRVRPGTYYETLNTFGKGIWLESELGPTRTFVDAGLGNNAIYLPSGSGSVGIRGFRLNGSGHIIRVDGGVMVKFVNNMIISPAGEDFVITDFCGGEFRNNFFSGTEYGFQIGYFLGQVRNNAFVNVHGVAFWNAAIYTNPIEYKYNCFWNNGENYREGEPIGIGDVFSDPLIDIELGTLLPSSPCQDSGDPALIDKDSTRSDIGPFGGPV
;
A
#
# COMPACT_ATOMS: atom_id res chain seq x y z
N MET A 1 -67.50 54.94 33.05
CA MET A 1 -66.36 54.36 33.79
C MET A 1 -65.82 53.20 32.98
N SER A 2 -64.80 53.43 32.14
CA SER A 2 -64.08 52.33 31.48
C SER A 2 -62.89 51.97 32.36
N ARG A 3 -62.91 50.75 32.91
CA ARG A 3 -61.77 50.19 33.65
C ARG A 3 -60.86 49.51 32.63
N ILE A 4 -59.69 50.09 32.40
CA ILE A 4 -58.60 49.45 31.66
C ILE A 4 -57.99 48.42 32.61
N PHE A 5 -58.13 47.13 32.32
CA PHE A 5 -57.33 46.10 32.97
C PHE A 5 -56.03 45.94 32.18
N ILE A 6 -54.91 46.34 32.77
CA ILE A 6 -53.58 46.00 32.26
C ILE A 6 -53.25 44.62 32.83
N ILE A 7 -53.33 43.59 32.00
CA ILE A 7 -52.75 42.27 32.31
C ILE A 7 -51.25 42.38 31.98
N SER A 8 -50.43 42.43 33.02
CA SER A 8 -48.98 42.33 32.93
C SER A 8 -48.60 40.86 32.69
N LEU A 9 -48.34 40.49 31.44
CA LEU A 9 -47.53 39.32 31.10
C LEU A 9 -46.22 39.81 30.49
N LEU A 10 -45.11 39.29 31.01
CA LEU A 10 -43.76 39.60 30.57
C LEU A 10 -43.57 39.21 29.09
N ALA A 11 -42.98 40.14 28.34
CA ALA A 11 -42.46 40.01 26.98
C ALA A 11 -43.46 39.68 25.85
N SER A 12 -44.23 40.69 25.43
CA SER A 12 -44.46 41.03 24.00
C SER A 12 -45.54 42.13 23.90
N THR A 13 -45.25 43.22 23.19
CA THR A 13 -46.23 44.28 22.91
C THR A 13 -47.24 43.78 21.88
N ILE A 14 -48.41 43.32 22.32
CA ILE A 14 -49.54 43.00 21.46
C ILE A 14 -50.35 44.28 21.22
N ALA A 15 -50.41 44.75 19.97
CA ALA A 15 -51.32 45.83 19.58
C ALA A 15 -52.73 45.26 19.37
N VAL A 16 -53.61 45.46 20.35
CA VAL A 16 -55.04 45.10 20.23
C VAL A 16 -55.80 46.31 19.71
N SER A 17 -56.32 46.25 18.48
CA SER A 17 -57.35 47.21 18.02
C SER A 17 -58.73 46.56 18.18
N CYS A 18 -59.65 47.25 18.84
CA CYS A 18 -61.02 46.79 19.06
C CYS A 18 -61.97 47.73 18.31
N THR A 19 -62.71 47.21 17.34
CA THR A 19 -63.90 47.88 16.78
C THR A 19 -65.13 47.20 17.36
N GLN A 20 -66.05 47.99 17.92
CA GLN A 20 -67.25 47.46 18.58
C GLN A 20 -68.31 47.15 17.52
N GLU A 21 -68.68 45.87 17.39
CA GLU A 21 -69.85 45.43 16.64
C GLU A 21 -70.62 44.38 17.47
N GLY A 22 -71.61 44.83 18.26
CA GLY A 22 -72.45 43.95 19.10
C GLY A 22 -71.77 43.36 20.35
N ASP A 23 -72.56 42.69 21.19
CA ASP A 23 -72.18 42.12 22.51
C ASP A 23 -71.21 40.92 22.45
N THR A 24 -70.42 40.81 21.38
CA THR A 24 -69.40 39.77 21.17
C THR A 24 -68.06 40.42 20.85
N TYR A 25 -67.10 40.30 21.77
CA TYR A 25 -65.71 40.65 21.50
C TYR A 25 -65.09 39.58 20.61
N VAL A 26 -64.89 39.85 19.32
CA VAL A 26 -64.09 39.00 18.44
C VAL A 26 -62.65 39.48 18.52
N THR A 27 -61.78 38.72 19.19
CA THR A 27 -60.34 38.96 19.13
C THR A 27 -59.80 38.31 17.87
N ASN A 28 -59.55 39.09 16.82
CA ASN A 28 -58.68 38.66 15.74
C ASN A 28 -57.24 38.69 16.27
N ILE A 29 -56.84 37.63 16.98
CA ILE A 29 -55.44 37.39 17.31
C ILE A 29 -54.82 36.77 16.05
N THR A 30 -54.30 37.62 15.16
CA THR A 30 -53.20 37.15 14.32
C THR A 30 -52.02 37.00 15.27
N SER A 31 -51.53 35.77 15.45
CA SER A 31 -50.24 35.50 16.08
C SER A 31 -49.23 36.54 15.58
N PRO A 32 -48.38 37.14 16.42
CA PRO A 32 -47.28 37.93 15.90
C PRO A 32 -46.50 37.05 14.90
N GLU A 33 -46.24 37.57 13.71
CA GLU A 33 -45.34 36.92 12.74
C GLU A 33 -44.00 36.66 13.42
N ASP A 34 -43.47 35.44 13.27
CA ASP A 34 -42.10 35.15 13.65
C ASP A 34 -41.16 35.67 12.56
N TRP A 35 -40.08 36.32 12.99
CA TRP A 35 -39.05 36.88 12.11
C TRP A 35 -37.67 36.28 12.42
N HIS A 36 -37.58 35.32 13.34
CA HIS A 36 -36.35 34.64 13.66
C HIS A 36 -36.30 33.29 12.95
N PRO A 37 -35.18 32.96 12.30
CA PRO A 37 -35.00 31.65 11.72
C PRO A 37 -34.65 30.60 12.79
N PRO A 38 -34.97 29.32 12.54
CA PRO A 38 -34.55 28.22 13.39
C PRO A 38 -33.04 28.20 13.65
N VAL A 39 -32.64 27.89 14.87
CA VAL A 39 -31.23 27.70 15.25
C VAL A 39 -30.92 26.21 15.25
N ILE A 40 -29.88 25.82 14.51
CA ILE A 40 -29.42 24.44 14.40
C ILE A 40 -28.03 24.31 15.02
N GLU A 41 -27.85 23.36 15.93
CA GLU A 41 -26.59 23.09 16.61
C GLU A 41 -26.22 21.61 16.51
N TRP A 42 -24.95 21.32 16.25
CA TRP A 42 -24.41 19.96 16.28
C TRP A 42 -24.19 19.53 17.73
N HIS A 43 -24.82 18.44 18.17
CA HIS A 43 -24.58 17.92 19.53
C HIS A 43 -23.25 17.19 19.60
N THR A 44 -22.98 16.34 18.61
CA THR A 44 -21.73 15.59 18.45
C THR A 44 -21.23 15.70 17.02
N GLN A 45 -19.91 15.70 16.85
CA GLN A 45 -19.30 15.61 15.53
C GLN A 45 -18.98 14.13 15.24
N PRO A 46 -19.09 13.67 13.99
CA PRO A 46 -18.58 12.37 13.60
C PRO A 46 -17.09 12.24 13.90
N GLU A 47 -16.58 11.01 13.92
CA GLU A 47 -15.16 10.74 14.00
C GLU A 47 -14.36 11.51 12.93
N PRO A 48 -13.07 11.82 13.16
CA PRO A 48 -12.24 12.61 12.24
C PRO A 48 -12.18 12.06 10.81
N GLU A 49 -12.40 10.76 10.65
CA GLU A 49 -12.49 10.05 9.38
C GLU A 49 -13.69 9.09 9.44
N VAL A 50 -14.49 9.05 8.39
CA VAL A 50 -15.71 8.24 8.35
C VAL A 50 -15.83 7.42 7.06
N ARG A 51 -16.55 6.30 7.17
CA ARG A 51 -16.93 5.41 6.07
C ARG A 51 -18.24 4.68 6.38
N GLY A 52 -18.93 4.19 5.35
CA GLY A 52 -20.25 3.58 5.47
C GLY A 52 -21.35 4.60 5.82
N THR A 53 -22.30 4.17 6.65
CA THR A 53 -23.43 4.99 7.12
C THR A 53 -23.08 5.71 8.42
N VAL A 54 -23.17 7.03 8.43
CA VAL A 54 -22.85 7.89 9.58
C VAL A 54 -24.10 8.64 10.01
N GLY A 55 -24.53 8.47 11.27
CA GLY A 55 -25.65 9.25 11.82
C GLY A 55 -25.28 10.72 12.02
N LEU A 56 -26.18 11.65 11.67
CA LEU A 56 -26.03 13.08 11.92
C LEU A 56 -26.80 13.46 13.19
N ASP A 57 -26.09 13.94 14.21
CA ASP A 57 -26.66 14.28 15.52
C ASP A 57 -26.68 15.81 15.74
N PHE A 58 -27.88 16.38 15.67
CA PHE A 58 -28.11 17.82 15.76
C PHE A 58 -29.42 18.12 16.49
N GLY A 59 -29.50 19.33 17.04
CA GLY A 59 -30.69 19.91 17.64
C GLY A 59 -31.22 21.07 16.81
N ILE A 60 -32.54 21.26 16.84
CA ILE A 60 -33.20 22.43 16.25
C ILE A 60 -34.04 23.09 17.34
N THR A 61 -33.88 24.41 17.48
CA THR A 61 -34.69 25.22 18.39
C THR A 61 -35.27 26.42 17.64
N ASP A 62 -36.53 26.70 17.91
CA ASP A 62 -37.24 27.86 17.37
C ASP A 62 -38.48 28.18 18.24
N SER A 63 -38.99 29.41 18.18
CA SER A 63 -40.25 29.80 18.83
C SER A 63 -41.50 29.32 18.08
N SER A 64 -41.35 29.02 16.80
CA SER A 64 -42.36 28.56 15.86
C SER A 64 -42.21 27.08 15.52
N GLU A 65 -43.26 26.51 14.94
CA GLU A 65 -43.24 25.12 14.47
C GLU A 65 -42.29 24.97 13.27
N ILE A 66 -41.44 23.93 13.30
CA ILE A 66 -40.55 23.56 12.20
C ILE A 66 -41.33 22.72 11.19
N VAL A 67 -41.51 23.23 9.98
CA VAL A 67 -42.31 22.57 8.94
C VAL A 67 -41.49 21.76 7.97
N ALA A 68 -40.18 22.00 7.85
CA ALA A 68 -39.30 21.24 6.97
C ALA A 68 -37.85 21.30 7.43
N VAL A 69 -37.14 20.18 7.38
CA VAL A 69 -35.70 20.09 7.58
C VAL A 69 -35.07 19.37 6.39
N ARG A 70 -33.93 19.87 5.90
CA ARG A 70 -33.22 19.30 4.76
C ARG A 70 -31.74 19.17 5.04
N ALA A 71 -31.18 18.02 4.69
CA ALA A 71 -29.75 17.78 4.72
C ALA A 71 -29.13 18.08 3.35
N TYR A 72 -27.96 18.72 3.37
CA TYR A 72 -27.18 19.06 2.19
C TYR A 72 -25.77 18.49 2.29
N LEU A 73 -25.26 17.95 1.17
CA LEU A 73 -23.89 17.50 1.00
C LEU A 73 -23.26 18.26 -0.16
N ASN A 74 -22.14 18.94 0.09
CA ASN A 74 -21.43 19.77 -0.89
C ASN A 74 -22.36 20.77 -1.62
N GLY A 75 -23.38 21.27 -0.92
CA GLY A 75 -24.36 22.23 -1.45
C GLY A 75 -25.55 21.62 -2.18
N ALA A 76 -25.61 20.30 -2.38
CA ALA A 76 -26.76 19.60 -2.97
C ALA A 76 -27.65 18.99 -1.89
N VAL A 77 -28.98 19.06 -2.04
CA VAL A 77 -29.94 18.39 -1.13
C VAL A 77 -29.76 16.88 -1.24
N THR A 78 -29.55 16.21 -0.12
CA THR A 78 -29.45 14.74 -0.06
C THR A 78 -30.70 14.12 0.54
N ASP A 79 -31.34 14.78 1.51
CA ASP A 79 -32.49 14.24 2.22
C ASP A 79 -33.39 15.35 2.80
N SER A 80 -34.63 15.00 3.14
CA SER A 80 -35.61 15.89 3.75
C SER A 80 -36.53 15.17 4.73
N ASP A 81 -36.75 15.78 5.89
CA ASP A 81 -37.66 15.28 6.93
C ASP A 81 -38.63 16.40 7.34
N PHE A 82 -39.88 16.02 7.56
CA PHE A 82 -41.00 16.91 7.88
C PHE A 82 -41.65 16.54 9.23
N THR A 83 -41.10 15.56 9.95
CA THR A 83 -41.67 15.05 11.20
C THR A 83 -40.62 14.92 12.30
N THR A 84 -40.90 15.43 13.50
CA THR A 84 -40.01 15.27 14.66
C THR A 84 -40.14 13.86 15.28
N PRO A 85 -39.06 13.20 15.71
CA PRO A 85 -37.67 13.68 15.77
C PRO A 85 -36.95 13.56 14.42
N TYR A 86 -36.30 14.64 13.98
CA TYR A 86 -35.56 14.69 12.73
C TYR A 86 -34.33 13.79 12.78
N ARG A 87 -34.16 12.91 11.77
CA ARG A 87 -33.01 12.00 11.69
C ARG A 87 -32.47 11.97 10.26
N PHE A 88 -31.16 12.19 10.13
CA PHE A 88 -30.47 12.04 8.87
C PHE A 88 -29.25 11.15 9.03
N GLU A 89 -28.92 10.44 7.96
CA GLU A 89 -27.72 9.63 7.83
C GLU A 89 -26.93 10.12 6.60
N LEU A 90 -25.61 10.16 6.74
CA LEU A 90 -24.69 10.36 5.64
C LEU A 90 -24.24 8.98 5.12
N ILE A 91 -24.68 8.63 3.92
CA ILE A 91 -24.21 7.44 3.20
C ILE A 91 -22.95 7.82 2.43
N THR A 92 -21.80 7.27 2.85
CA THR A 92 -20.52 7.65 2.26
C THR A 92 -20.08 6.74 1.12
N ASP A 93 -20.62 5.53 0.95
CA ASP A 93 -20.05 4.49 0.08
C ASP A 93 -19.77 4.89 -1.38
N SER A 94 -20.53 5.84 -1.94
CA SER A 94 -20.36 6.33 -3.32
C SER A 94 -19.66 7.68 -3.42
N LEU A 95 -19.25 8.26 -2.30
CA LEU A 95 -18.53 9.53 -2.25
C LEU A 95 -17.04 9.30 -2.56
N LEU A 96 -16.38 10.31 -3.11
CA LEU A 96 -14.93 10.29 -3.27
C LEU A 96 -14.27 10.51 -1.91
N ASP A 97 -13.03 10.07 -1.78
CA ASP A 97 -12.26 10.38 -0.58
C ASP A 97 -11.95 11.87 -0.46
N GLY A 98 -11.83 12.31 0.79
CA GLY A 98 -11.47 13.68 1.15
C GLY A 98 -12.59 14.42 1.87
N VAL A 99 -12.45 15.74 1.93
CA VAL A 99 -13.34 16.58 2.73
C VAL A 99 -14.65 16.84 1.99
N HIS A 100 -15.73 16.41 2.62
CA HIS A 100 -17.11 16.72 2.29
C HIS A 100 -17.70 17.71 3.30
N LEU A 101 -18.63 18.55 2.82
CA LEU A 101 -19.28 19.58 3.62
C LEU A 101 -20.75 19.23 3.82
N VAL A 102 -21.17 19.08 5.07
CA VAL A 102 -22.54 18.79 5.48
C VAL A 102 -23.17 20.03 6.11
N GLU A 103 -24.41 20.32 5.69
CA GLU A 103 -25.20 21.45 6.17
C GLU A 103 -26.65 21.01 6.38
N ILE A 104 -27.26 21.42 7.50
CA ILE A 104 -28.69 21.24 7.76
C ILE A 104 -29.39 22.58 7.61
N ARG A 105 -30.54 22.59 6.92
CA ARG A 105 -31.43 23.76 6.84
C ARG A 105 -32.80 23.42 7.39
N ALA A 106 -33.33 24.28 8.25
CA ALA A 106 -34.67 24.14 8.79
C ALA A 106 -35.53 25.35 8.41
N THR A 107 -36.80 25.12 8.08
CA THR A 107 -37.78 26.14 7.74
C THR A 107 -38.93 26.08 8.74
N ASP A 108 -39.33 27.23 9.27
CA ASP A 108 -40.48 27.35 10.17
C ASP A 108 -41.81 27.58 9.41
N ALA A 109 -42.93 27.60 10.15
CA ALA A 109 -44.26 27.83 9.59
C ALA A 109 -44.48 29.21 8.97
N PHE A 110 -43.61 30.19 9.27
CA PHE A 110 -43.66 31.56 8.74
C PHE A 110 -42.72 31.76 7.54
N GLY A 111 -41.93 30.74 7.17
CA GLY A 111 -41.03 30.74 6.04
C GLY A 111 -39.61 31.22 6.35
N ASN A 112 -39.25 31.45 7.62
CA ASN A 112 -37.88 31.77 8.00
C ASN A 112 -37.02 30.51 7.89
N MET A 113 -35.78 30.68 7.42
CA MET A 113 -34.87 29.56 7.18
C MET A 113 -33.58 29.69 8.00
N GLY A 114 -33.38 28.71 8.86
CA GLY A 114 -32.15 28.49 9.62
C GLY A 114 -31.15 27.64 8.84
N VAL A 115 -29.86 27.86 9.10
CA VAL A 115 -28.76 27.09 8.52
C VAL A 115 -27.78 26.72 9.64
N SER A 116 -27.37 25.46 9.71
CA SER A 116 -26.38 24.99 10.69
C SER A 116 -24.99 25.58 10.43
N PRO A 117 -24.08 25.58 11.43
CA PRO A 117 -22.65 25.64 11.16
C PRO A 117 -22.23 24.54 10.17
N MET A 118 -21.23 24.83 9.35
CA MET A 118 -20.71 23.87 8.35
C MET A 118 -20.00 22.70 9.04
N LEU A 119 -20.49 21.48 8.85
CA LEU A 119 -19.84 20.27 9.35
C LEU A 119 -18.88 19.73 8.29
N ARG A 120 -17.58 19.69 8.61
CA ARG A 120 -16.56 19.11 7.73
C ARG A 120 -16.41 17.64 8.08
N VAL A 121 -16.61 16.78 7.09
CA VAL A 121 -16.50 15.33 7.24
C VAL A 121 -15.43 14.84 6.28
N ASN A 122 -14.42 14.13 6.78
CA ASN A 122 -13.39 13.53 5.92
C ASN A 122 -13.81 12.09 5.58
N VAL A 123 -14.18 11.86 4.33
CA VAL A 123 -14.59 10.54 3.84
C VAL A 123 -13.36 9.74 3.45
N MET A 124 -13.29 8.49 3.91
CA MET A 124 -12.21 7.54 3.62
C MET A 124 -12.82 6.20 3.18
N ASN A 125 -13.33 6.15 1.94
CA ASN A 125 -13.89 4.94 1.32
C ASN A 125 -12.82 4.08 0.67
N SER A 126 -11.77 4.70 0.12
CA SER A 126 -10.54 3.97 -0.10
C SER A 126 -9.98 3.72 1.29
N VAL A 127 -10.08 2.47 1.75
CA VAL A 127 -9.06 2.00 2.66
C VAL A 127 -7.74 2.34 1.96
N ALA A 128 -6.90 3.17 2.57
CA ALA A 128 -5.48 2.94 2.44
C ALA A 128 -5.30 1.51 2.99
N GLN A 129 -5.51 0.49 2.13
CA GLN A 129 -5.18 -0.87 2.50
C GLN A 129 -3.69 -0.79 2.70
N GLY A 130 -3.28 -0.79 3.97
CA GLY A 130 -1.89 -1.04 4.28
C GLY A 130 -1.45 -2.33 3.58
N PRO A 131 -0.14 -2.60 3.56
CA PRO A 131 0.44 -3.75 2.89
C PRO A 131 -0.44 -5.00 2.93
N GLN A 132 -0.90 -5.46 1.77
CA GLN A 132 -1.71 -6.66 1.66
C GLN A 132 -0.84 -7.90 1.43
N LEU A 133 -1.39 -9.05 1.78
CA LEU A 133 -0.84 -10.34 1.39
C LEU A 133 -1.75 -10.95 0.32
N ILE A 134 -1.27 -11.00 -0.92
CA ILE A 134 -1.96 -11.54 -2.08
C ILE A 134 -1.43 -12.94 -2.37
N TRP A 135 -2.31 -13.93 -2.41
CA TRP A 135 -1.95 -15.33 -2.65
C TRP A 135 -2.09 -15.76 -4.11
N VAL A 136 -1.05 -16.41 -4.62
CA VAL A 136 -1.03 -17.04 -5.94
C VAL A 136 -0.83 -18.56 -5.76
N PRO A 137 -1.69 -19.43 -6.32
CA PRO A 137 -2.75 -19.14 -7.29
C PRO A 137 -4.14 -18.85 -6.68
N ASP A 138 -4.26 -18.78 -5.35
CA ASP A 138 -5.55 -18.78 -4.63
C ASP A 138 -6.45 -17.59 -5.00
N GLU A 139 -5.89 -16.37 -5.10
CA GLU A 139 -6.62 -15.15 -5.45
C GLU A 139 -6.44 -14.79 -6.94
N PHE A 140 -5.24 -15.02 -7.47
CA PHE A 140 -4.91 -14.82 -8.88
C PHE A 140 -4.21 -16.06 -9.43
N ALA A 141 -4.70 -16.61 -10.54
CA ALA A 141 -4.12 -17.80 -11.14
C ALA A 141 -2.66 -17.62 -11.62
N ARG A 142 -2.25 -16.37 -11.88
CA ARG A 142 -0.95 -15.98 -12.42
C ARG A 142 -0.27 -14.97 -11.51
N ILE A 143 1.06 -15.03 -11.45
CA ILE A 143 1.86 -14.07 -10.66
C ILE A 143 1.72 -12.67 -11.27
N GLN A 144 1.76 -12.54 -12.60
CA GLN A 144 1.62 -11.23 -13.25
C GLN A 144 0.26 -10.59 -12.98
N ASP A 145 -0.82 -11.37 -12.87
CA ASP A 145 -2.15 -10.84 -12.56
C ASP A 145 -2.22 -10.31 -11.11
N ALA A 146 -1.58 -11.01 -10.16
CA ALA A 146 -1.39 -10.49 -8.81
C ALA A 146 -0.56 -9.20 -8.79
N ILE A 147 0.52 -9.12 -9.59
CA ILE A 147 1.31 -7.89 -9.74
C ILE A 147 0.46 -6.77 -10.33
N ASN A 148 -0.41 -7.05 -11.30
CA ASN A 148 -1.30 -6.05 -11.89
C ASN A 148 -2.24 -5.44 -10.84
N ALA A 149 -2.79 -6.28 -9.96
CA ALA A 149 -3.70 -5.88 -8.88
C ALA A 149 -3.01 -5.23 -7.68
N ALA A 150 -1.77 -5.62 -7.38
CA ALA A 150 -1.02 -5.11 -6.24
C ALA A 150 -0.77 -3.60 -6.32
N ILE A 151 -0.69 -2.95 -5.17
CA ILE A 151 -0.19 -1.59 -4.99
C ILE A 151 1.14 -1.62 -4.23
N ASP A 152 1.78 -0.46 -4.08
CA ASP A 152 3.02 -0.35 -3.33
C ASP A 152 2.88 -0.94 -1.92
N PHE A 153 3.95 -1.59 -1.49
CA PHE A 153 4.13 -2.29 -0.22
C PHE A 153 3.38 -3.62 -0.07
N ASP A 154 2.58 -4.04 -1.04
CA ASP A 154 1.96 -5.37 -1.01
C ASP A 154 3.01 -6.49 -1.09
N THR A 155 2.64 -7.64 -0.52
CA THR A 155 3.37 -8.90 -0.65
C THR A 155 2.54 -9.88 -1.46
N ILE A 156 3.10 -10.33 -2.57
CA ILE A 156 2.56 -11.42 -3.38
C ILE A 156 3.26 -12.69 -2.94
N ARG A 157 2.52 -13.56 -2.24
CA ARG A 157 3.02 -14.86 -1.78
C ARG A 157 2.57 -15.97 -2.72
N VAL A 158 3.54 -16.70 -3.22
CA VAL A 158 3.39 -17.68 -4.29
C VAL A 158 3.55 -19.09 -3.72
N ARG A 159 2.54 -19.93 -3.92
CA ARG A 159 2.55 -21.34 -3.53
C ARG A 159 3.51 -22.17 -4.39
N PRO A 160 3.89 -23.38 -3.93
CA PRO A 160 4.64 -24.32 -4.74
C PRO A 160 4.00 -24.58 -6.10
N GLY A 161 4.80 -24.49 -7.16
CA GLY A 161 4.34 -24.67 -8.53
C GLY A 161 5.36 -24.19 -9.55
N THR A 162 5.07 -24.48 -10.82
CA THR A 162 5.82 -23.93 -11.96
C THR A 162 4.94 -22.91 -12.68
N TYR A 163 5.42 -21.68 -12.73
CA TYR A 163 4.74 -20.53 -13.31
C TYR A 163 5.47 -20.14 -14.60
N TYR A 164 4.82 -20.39 -15.74
CA TYR A 164 5.35 -20.09 -17.07
C TYR A 164 5.01 -18.64 -17.44
N GLU A 165 5.79 -17.69 -16.94
CA GLU A 165 5.48 -16.26 -16.97
C GLU A 165 6.75 -15.42 -17.12
N THR A 166 6.60 -14.23 -17.70
CA THR A 166 7.57 -13.14 -17.65
C THR A 166 6.99 -12.04 -16.78
N LEU A 167 7.69 -11.62 -15.72
CA LEU A 167 7.14 -10.71 -14.74
C LEU A 167 7.64 -9.28 -14.95
N ASN A 168 6.76 -8.30 -14.88
CA ASN A 168 7.07 -6.87 -14.87
C ASN A 168 6.41 -6.23 -13.65
N THR A 169 7.21 -5.60 -12.79
CA THR A 169 6.70 -4.95 -11.56
C THR A 169 6.03 -3.60 -11.81
N PHE A 170 6.12 -3.06 -13.03
CA PHE A 170 5.52 -1.77 -13.42
C PHE A 170 5.92 -0.58 -12.53
N GLY A 171 7.11 -0.63 -11.92
CA GLY A 171 7.55 0.44 -11.03
C GLY A 171 7.01 0.32 -9.60
N LYS A 172 6.30 -0.76 -9.25
CA LYS A 172 5.71 -0.93 -7.92
C LYS A 172 6.75 -1.38 -6.90
N GLY A 173 6.67 -0.87 -5.68
CA GLY A 173 7.48 -1.29 -4.54
C GLY A 173 6.87 -2.46 -3.79
N ILE A 174 6.91 -3.66 -4.36
CA ILE A 174 6.24 -4.87 -3.83
C ILE A 174 7.24 -5.94 -3.36
N TRP A 175 6.75 -6.89 -2.56
CA TRP A 175 7.44 -8.15 -2.29
C TRP A 175 6.87 -9.28 -3.17
N LEU A 176 7.74 -10.00 -3.84
CA LEU A 176 7.48 -11.32 -4.39
C LEU A 176 8.13 -12.35 -3.46
N GLU A 177 7.34 -13.28 -2.94
CA GLU A 177 7.81 -14.28 -1.98
C GLU A 177 7.27 -15.67 -2.31
N SER A 178 8.17 -16.64 -2.42
CA SER A 178 7.78 -18.06 -2.43
C SER A 178 7.44 -18.56 -1.03
N GLU A 179 6.36 -19.33 -0.91
CA GLU A 179 5.94 -19.95 0.36
C GLU A 179 6.92 -21.02 0.87
N LEU A 180 7.42 -21.89 -0.01
CA LEU A 180 8.27 -23.04 0.37
C LEU A 180 9.67 -23.01 -0.27
N GLY A 181 10.11 -21.83 -0.72
CA GLY A 181 11.46 -21.62 -1.21
C GLY A 181 11.73 -22.14 -2.63
N PRO A 182 13.00 -22.03 -3.08
CA PRO A 182 13.35 -22.11 -4.50
C PRO A 182 13.30 -23.54 -5.05
N THR A 183 13.30 -24.56 -4.20
CA THR A 183 13.13 -25.96 -4.63
C THR A 183 11.67 -26.33 -4.93
N ARG A 184 10.72 -25.44 -4.62
CA ARG A 184 9.28 -25.72 -4.71
C ARG A 184 8.51 -24.74 -5.58
N THR A 185 9.06 -23.55 -5.83
CA THR A 185 8.40 -22.48 -6.60
C THR A 185 9.31 -22.01 -7.71
N PHE A 186 8.89 -22.26 -8.95
CA PHE A 186 9.66 -22.04 -10.16
C PHE A 186 8.98 -20.98 -11.02
N VAL A 187 9.72 -19.96 -11.45
CA VAL A 187 9.28 -19.02 -12.49
C VAL A 187 10.10 -19.30 -13.74
N ASP A 188 9.43 -19.65 -14.82
CA ASP A 188 10.05 -20.01 -16.10
C ASP A 188 9.57 -19.06 -17.21
N ALA A 189 10.45 -18.17 -17.66
CA ALA A 189 10.17 -17.22 -18.73
C ALA A 189 10.37 -17.77 -20.15
N GLY A 190 10.83 -19.02 -20.28
CA GLY A 190 11.12 -19.63 -21.56
C GLY A 190 12.26 -18.94 -22.34
N LEU A 191 12.25 -19.12 -23.67
CA LEU A 191 13.33 -18.67 -24.53
C LEU A 191 13.25 -17.18 -24.89
N GLY A 192 14.37 -16.46 -24.78
CA GLY A 192 14.54 -15.07 -25.24
C GLY A 192 13.93 -13.99 -24.35
N ASN A 193 13.38 -14.34 -23.18
CA ASN A 193 12.75 -13.39 -22.27
C ASN A 193 13.47 -13.30 -20.93
N ASN A 194 13.22 -12.19 -20.24
CA ASN A 194 13.59 -12.01 -18.84
C ASN A 194 12.54 -12.68 -17.94
N ALA A 195 12.97 -13.31 -16.84
CA ALA A 195 12.05 -13.85 -15.84
C ALA A 195 11.38 -12.74 -15.04
N ILE A 196 12.18 -11.74 -14.61
CA ILE A 196 11.67 -10.59 -13.86
C ILE A 196 12.31 -9.30 -14.41
N TYR A 197 11.47 -8.33 -14.73
CA TYR A 197 11.86 -7.00 -15.16
C TYR A 197 11.40 -5.96 -14.13
N LEU A 198 12.36 -5.16 -13.65
CA LEU A 198 12.16 -4.03 -12.75
C LEU A 198 12.44 -2.74 -13.53
N PRO A 199 11.41 -2.05 -14.06
CA PRO A 199 11.60 -0.82 -14.81
C PRO A 199 12.09 0.33 -13.93
N SER A 200 12.58 1.40 -14.55
CA SER A 200 13.00 2.60 -13.83
C SER A 200 11.85 3.22 -13.03
N GLY A 201 12.20 3.85 -11.92
CA GLY A 201 11.20 4.37 -10.98
C GLY A 201 10.46 3.29 -10.19
N SER A 202 10.93 2.03 -10.22
CA SER A 202 10.49 1.06 -9.22
C SER A 202 10.88 1.54 -7.83
N GLY A 203 9.94 1.48 -6.89
CA GLY A 203 10.21 1.68 -5.47
C GLY A 203 11.17 0.61 -4.91
N SER A 204 10.98 0.24 -3.64
CA SER A 204 11.70 -0.90 -3.07
C SER A 204 11.04 -2.22 -3.48
N VAL A 205 11.70 -3.04 -4.28
CA VAL A 205 11.22 -4.36 -4.69
C VAL A 205 11.98 -5.46 -3.93
N GLY A 206 11.25 -6.37 -3.30
CA GLY A 206 11.83 -7.56 -2.70
C GLY A 206 11.46 -8.82 -3.47
N ILE A 207 12.41 -9.71 -3.68
CA ILE A 207 12.21 -10.99 -4.37
C ILE A 207 12.93 -12.07 -3.56
N ARG A 208 12.18 -13.06 -3.07
CA ARG A 208 12.76 -14.15 -2.30
C ARG A 208 12.17 -15.54 -2.53
N GLY A 209 13.05 -16.52 -2.45
CA GLY A 209 12.66 -17.93 -2.41
C GLY A 209 12.27 -18.53 -3.74
N PHE A 210 12.62 -17.95 -4.88
CA PHE A 210 12.26 -18.50 -6.19
C PHE A 210 13.43 -19.23 -6.84
N ARG A 211 13.10 -20.28 -7.61
CA ARG A 211 13.96 -20.72 -8.69
C ARG A 211 13.54 -20.06 -9.98
N LEU A 212 14.46 -19.36 -10.61
CA LEU A 212 14.19 -18.56 -11.79
C LEU A 212 14.89 -19.18 -13.00
N ASN A 213 14.15 -19.29 -14.09
CA ASN A 213 14.63 -19.77 -15.38
C ASN A 213 14.22 -18.80 -16.49
N GLY A 214 15.08 -18.66 -17.49
CA GLY A 214 14.97 -17.74 -18.61
C GLY A 214 16.25 -17.77 -19.43
N SER A 215 16.25 -17.12 -20.60
CA SER A 215 17.44 -17.09 -21.47
C SER A 215 17.71 -15.73 -22.11
N GLY A 216 16.96 -14.69 -21.70
CA GLY A 216 17.37 -13.29 -21.82
C GLY A 216 18.27 -12.91 -20.64
N HIS A 217 17.98 -11.78 -19.99
CA HIS A 217 18.49 -11.50 -18.64
C HIS A 217 17.51 -12.12 -17.63
N ILE A 218 17.89 -13.10 -16.79
CA ILE A 218 16.96 -13.72 -15.82
C ILE A 218 16.26 -12.63 -15.01
N ILE A 219 17.03 -11.66 -14.52
CA ILE A 219 16.54 -10.44 -13.89
C ILE A 219 17.19 -9.24 -14.54
N ARG A 220 16.36 -8.29 -14.97
CA ARG A 220 16.82 -6.99 -15.44
C ARG A 220 16.28 -5.88 -14.55
N VAL A 221 17.18 -5.02 -14.10
CA VAL A 221 16.88 -3.86 -13.28
C VAL A 221 17.31 -2.58 -14.00
N ASP A 222 16.32 -1.76 -14.32
CA ASP A 222 16.51 -0.43 -14.89
C ASP A 222 16.68 0.62 -13.78
N GLY A 223 17.04 1.85 -14.12
CA GLY A 223 17.64 2.76 -13.13
C GLY A 223 16.73 3.30 -12.03
N GLY A 224 17.32 3.50 -10.84
CA GLY A 224 16.67 4.11 -9.68
C GLY A 224 15.94 3.13 -8.74
N VAL A 225 16.14 1.82 -8.91
CA VAL A 225 15.42 0.78 -8.16
C VAL A 225 16.20 0.33 -6.92
N MET A 226 15.50 0.16 -5.80
CA MET A 226 16.02 -0.48 -4.60
C MET A 226 15.58 -1.94 -4.56
N VAL A 227 16.50 -2.87 -4.82
CA VAL A 227 16.20 -4.30 -4.91
C VAL A 227 16.72 -5.07 -3.70
N LYS A 228 15.86 -5.91 -3.11
CA LYS A 228 16.25 -6.96 -2.17
C LYS A 228 16.09 -8.30 -2.85
N PHE A 229 17.20 -8.91 -3.25
CA PHE A 229 17.22 -10.22 -3.90
C PHE A 229 17.84 -11.24 -2.95
N VAL A 230 17.00 -12.12 -2.40
CA VAL A 230 17.37 -12.95 -1.24
C VAL A 230 16.91 -14.39 -1.37
N ASN A 231 17.76 -15.37 -1.06
CA ASN A 231 17.37 -16.79 -0.99
C ASN A 231 16.81 -17.35 -2.32
N ASN A 232 17.31 -16.89 -3.46
CA ASN A 232 16.87 -17.36 -4.78
C ASN A 232 17.89 -18.30 -5.42
N MET A 233 17.42 -19.12 -6.37
CA MET A 233 18.26 -19.98 -7.20
C MET A 233 18.08 -19.62 -8.67
N ILE A 234 19.18 -19.39 -9.37
CA ILE A 234 19.22 -19.16 -10.81
C ILE A 234 20.09 -20.25 -11.40
N ILE A 235 19.45 -21.12 -12.17
CA ILE A 235 20.09 -22.25 -12.83
C ILE A 235 19.62 -22.23 -14.28
N SER A 236 20.43 -21.65 -15.16
CA SER A 236 20.09 -21.53 -16.57
C SER A 236 21.31 -21.88 -17.42
N PRO A 237 21.16 -22.70 -18.47
CA PRO A 237 22.28 -23.09 -19.35
C PRO A 237 22.62 -22.01 -20.40
N ALA A 238 21.84 -20.93 -20.50
CA ALA A 238 22.03 -19.88 -21.51
C ALA A 238 21.43 -18.54 -21.04
N GLY A 239 22.14 -17.44 -21.30
CA GLY A 239 21.68 -16.08 -20.98
C GLY A 239 22.54 -15.39 -19.91
N GLU A 240 22.16 -14.16 -19.59
CA GLU A 240 22.75 -13.39 -18.50
C GLU A 240 21.84 -13.49 -17.27
N ASP A 241 22.37 -13.59 -16.05
CA ASP A 241 21.51 -13.79 -14.88
C ASP A 241 20.92 -12.50 -14.35
N PHE A 242 21.74 -11.70 -13.69
CA PHE A 242 21.28 -10.49 -13.03
C PHE A 242 21.98 -9.29 -13.63
N VAL A 243 21.21 -8.39 -14.25
CA VAL A 243 21.75 -7.16 -14.86
C VAL A 243 21.14 -5.94 -14.18
N ILE A 244 22.02 -5.12 -13.61
CA ILE A 244 21.72 -3.78 -13.13
C ILE A 244 22.31 -2.79 -14.11
N THR A 245 21.44 -1.96 -14.69
CA THR A 245 21.85 -0.92 -15.64
C THR A 245 22.53 0.25 -14.91
N ASP A 246 21.80 1.17 -14.27
CA ASP A 246 22.40 2.36 -13.60
C ASP A 246 21.65 2.78 -12.33
N PHE A 247 22.34 3.43 -11.38
CA PHE A 247 21.78 4.06 -10.17
C PHE A 247 20.78 3.21 -9.37
N CYS A 248 21.03 1.91 -9.23
CA CYS A 248 20.21 1.04 -8.38
C CYS A 248 20.84 0.87 -6.99
N GLY A 249 20.15 0.22 -6.08
CA GLY A 249 20.70 -0.11 -4.77
C GLY A 249 19.97 -1.23 -4.06
N GLY A 250 20.38 -1.55 -2.83
CA GLY A 250 19.70 -2.50 -1.96
C GLY A 250 20.58 -3.64 -1.46
N GLU A 251 20.02 -4.85 -1.41
CA GLU A 251 20.65 -6.01 -0.79
C GLU A 251 20.56 -7.22 -1.70
N PHE A 252 21.71 -7.85 -1.94
CA PHE A 252 21.81 -9.06 -2.73
C PHE A 252 22.51 -10.12 -1.90
N ARG A 253 21.73 -11.08 -1.37
CA ARG A 253 22.32 -12.08 -0.49
C ARG A 253 21.72 -13.46 -0.57
N ASN A 254 22.53 -14.45 -0.20
CA ASN A 254 22.08 -15.83 -0.09
C ASN A 254 21.43 -16.29 -1.40
N ASN A 255 22.01 -15.97 -2.56
CA ASN A 255 21.51 -16.46 -3.83
C ASN A 255 22.49 -17.48 -4.42
N PHE A 256 22.00 -18.33 -5.32
CA PHE A 256 22.80 -19.30 -6.03
C PHE A 256 22.69 -19.11 -7.54
N PHE A 257 23.84 -19.08 -8.23
CA PHE A 257 23.95 -18.90 -9.67
C PHE A 257 24.74 -20.05 -10.26
N SER A 258 24.21 -20.71 -11.30
CA SER A 258 24.91 -21.79 -11.99
C SER A 258 24.51 -22.00 -13.44
N GLY A 259 25.50 -22.25 -14.30
CA GLY A 259 25.35 -22.63 -15.71
C GLY A 259 25.26 -21.47 -16.70
N THR A 260 25.39 -20.25 -16.21
CA THR A 260 24.95 -19.01 -16.88
C THR A 260 26.14 -18.29 -17.50
N GLU A 261 25.92 -17.38 -18.46
CA GLU A 261 27.05 -16.65 -19.07
C GLU A 261 27.60 -15.58 -18.12
N TYR A 262 26.71 -14.86 -17.43
CA TYR A 262 27.06 -13.85 -16.44
C TYR A 262 26.25 -14.09 -15.17
N GLY A 263 26.89 -14.06 -14.00
CA GLY A 263 26.20 -14.24 -12.71
C GLY A 263 25.57 -12.96 -12.19
N PHE A 264 26.37 -11.89 -12.08
CA PHE A 264 25.86 -10.59 -11.65
C PHE A 264 26.63 -9.45 -12.31
N GLN A 265 25.94 -8.70 -13.17
CA GLN A 265 26.47 -7.55 -13.89
C GLN A 265 25.88 -6.25 -13.35
N ILE A 266 26.74 -5.27 -13.11
CA ILE A 266 26.39 -4.00 -12.47
C ILE A 266 27.02 -2.84 -13.24
N GLY A 267 26.19 -1.88 -13.66
CA GLY A 267 26.68 -0.53 -14.01
C GLY A 267 26.88 0.32 -12.75
N TYR A 268 25.81 0.69 -12.05
CA TYR A 268 25.92 1.35 -10.73
C TYR A 268 24.97 0.77 -9.68
N PHE A 269 25.52 0.40 -8.53
CA PHE A 269 24.76 -0.13 -7.39
C PHE A 269 25.25 0.43 -6.05
N LEU A 270 24.32 0.81 -5.18
CA LEU A 270 24.55 1.21 -3.79
C LEU A 270 24.00 0.13 -2.86
N GLY A 271 24.86 -0.64 -2.21
CA GLY A 271 24.35 -1.72 -1.38
C GLY A 271 25.35 -2.78 -0.97
N GLN A 272 24.82 -3.95 -0.64
CA GLN A 272 25.59 -5.09 -0.18
C GLN A 272 25.39 -6.29 -1.10
N VAL A 273 26.49 -6.97 -1.42
CA VAL A 273 26.50 -8.24 -2.16
C VAL A 273 27.23 -9.27 -1.29
N ARG A 274 26.48 -10.15 -0.64
CA ARG A 274 27.04 -11.06 0.37
C ARG A 274 26.40 -12.43 0.43
N ASN A 275 27.13 -13.45 0.84
CA ASN A 275 26.60 -14.81 1.05
C ASN A 275 26.03 -15.46 -0.22
N ASN A 276 26.40 -14.99 -1.41
CA ASN A 276 25.97 -15.59 -2.67
C ASN A 276 26.96 -16.64 -3.13
N ALA A 277 26.49 -17.68 -3.82
CA ALA A 277 27.31 -18.72 -4.42
C ALA A 277 27.21 -18.64 -5.94
N PHE A 278 28.33 -18.36 -6.60
CA PHE A 278 28.49 -18.34 -8.05
C PHE A 278 29.33 -19.55 -8.47
N VAL A 279 28.68 -20.53 -9.10
CA VAL A 279 29.26 -21.85 -9.33
C VAL A 279 29.01 -22.29 -10.76
N ASN A 280 30.06 -22.61 -11.52
CA ASN A 280 29.93 -22.98 -12.94
C ASN A 280 29.29 -21.88 -13.80
N VAL A 281 29.57 -20.61 -13.51
CA VAL A 281 29.25 -19.51 -14.43
C VAL A 281 30.23 -19.57 -15.60
N HIS A 282 29.73 -19.71 -16.82
CA HIS A 282 30.54 -19.95 -18.02
C HIS A 282 31.42 -18.75 -18.40
N GLY A 283 30.89 -17.53 -18.32
CA GLY A 283 31.62 -16.29 -18.54
C GLY A 283 32.09 -15.70 -17.23
N VAL A 284 31.45 -14.61 -16.79
CA VAL A 284 31.91 -13.84 -15.61
C VAL A 284 30.90 -13.95 -14.48
N ALA A 285 31.32 -14.50 -13.33
CA ALA A 285 30.48 -14.58 -12.14
C ALA A 285 30.06 -13.21 -11.62
N PHE A 286 31.00 -12.26 -11.58
CA PHE A 286 30.74 -10.91 -11.11
C PHE A 286 31.42 -9.85 -11.98
N TRP A 287 30.62 -8.93 -12.51
CA TRP A 287 31.11 -7.83 -13.34
C TRP A 287 30.52 -6.49 -12.89
N ASN A 288 31.38 -5.66 -12.30
CA ASN A 288 31.09 -4.29 -11.92
C ASN A 288 31.81 -3.30 -12.84
N ALA A 289 31.07 -2.69 -13.75
CA ALA A 289 31.58 -1.75 -14.74
C ALA A 289 32.02 -0.39 -14.16
N ALA A 290 31.64 -0.06 -12.92
CA ALA A 290 31.96 1.22 -12.28
C ALA A 290 32.63 1.04 -10.91
N ILE A 291 33.62 0.15 -10.85
CA ILE A 291 34.21 -0.35 -9.61
C ILE A 291 34.74 0.71 -8.65
N TYR A 292 35.33 1.78 -9.17
CA TYR A 292 35.91 2.85 -8.34
C TYR A 292 34.88 3.84 -7.81
N THR A 293 33.66 3.79 -8.32
CA THR A 293 32.58 4.73 -7.97
C THR A 293 31.39 4.06 -7.31
N ASN A 294 31.27 2.74 -7.44
CA ASN A 294 30.19 1.96 -6.88
C ASN A 294 30.37 1.73 -5.37
N PRO A 295 29.49 2.27 -4.52
CA PRO A 295 29.56 2.10 -3.07
C PRO A 295 28.97 0.75 -2.65
N ILE A 296 29.65 -0.33 -3.04
CA ILE A 296 29.22 -1.71 -2.82
C ILE A 296 30.10 -2.38 -1.79
N GLU A 297 29.48 -3.06 -0.84
CA GLU A 297 30.18 -3.93 0.11
C GLU A 297 30.08 -5.38 -0.37
N TYR A 298 31.20 -5.93 -0.86
CA TYR A 298 31.36 -7.34 -1.23
C TYR A 298 31.97 -8.11 -0.08
N LYS A 299 31.29 -9.17 0.36
CA LYS A 299 31.79 -9.99 1.46
C LYS A 299 31.12 -11.36 1.50
N TYR A 300 31.88 -12.37 1.90
CA TYR A 300 31.39 -13.71 2.17
C TYR A 300 30.63 -14.37 1.00
N ASN A 301 31.05 -14.15 -0.24
CA ASN A 301 30.52 -14.85 -1.41
C ASN A 301 31.39 -16.06 -1.74
N CYS A 302 30.83 -17.07 -2.41
CA CYS A 302 31.58 -18.21 -2.93
C CYS A 302 31.69 -18.11 -4.45
N PHE A 303 32.91 -18.34 -4.96
CA PHE A 303 33.20 -18.39 -6.38
C PHE A 303 33.93 -19.68 -6.71
N TRP A 304 33.32 -20.53 -7.53
CA TRP A 304 33.91 -21.82 -7.90
C TRP A 304 33.65 -22.23 -9.34
N ASN A 305 34.72 -22.67 -10.01
CA ASN A 305 34.67 -23.21 -11.37
C ASN A 305 33.99 -22.27 -12.39
N ASN A 306 34.18 -20.96 -12.25
CA ASN A 306 33.68 -19.97 -13.20
C ASN A 306 34.73 -19.69 -14.29
N GLY A 307 34.29 -19.19 -15.45
CA GLY A 307 35.21 -18.72 -16.50
C GLY A 307 36.11 -17.60 -15.98
N GLU A 308 35.50 -16.60 -15.33
CA GLU A 308 36.14 -15.53 -14.59
C GLU A 308 35.31 -15.25 -13.32
N ASN A 309 35.98 -15.16 -12.16
CA ASN A 309 35.28 -14.82 -10.91
C ASN A 309 34.90 -13.32 -10.88
N TYR A 310 35.82 -12.48 -11.35
CA TYR A 310 35.70 -11.02 -11.31
C TYR A 310 36.32 -10.39 -12.53
N ARG A 311 35.57 -9.53 -13.23
CA ARG A 311 36.09 -8.79 -14.38
C ARG A 311 36.71 -7.46 -13.95
N GLU A 312 37.80 -7.07 -14.59
CA GLU A 312 38.49 -5.77 -14.36
C GLU A 312 39.17 -5.61 -12.99
N GLY A 313 39.55 -6.72 -12.36
CA GLY A 313 40.45 -6.72 -11.18
C GLY A 313 39.74 -6.39 -9.87
N GLU A 314 38.51 -6.88 -9.70
CA GLU A 314 37.71 -6.57 -8.51
C GLU A 314 38.36 -7.01 -7.19
N PRO A 315 38.12 -6.28 -6.09
CA PRO A 315 38.67 -6.65 -4.80
C PRO A 315 38.03 -7.97 -4.34
N ILE A 316 38.88 -8.89 -3.90
CA ILE A 316 38.45 -10.07 -3.14
C ILE A 316 37.68 -9.56 -1.92
N GLY A 317 36.40 -9.91 -1.85
CA GLY A 317 35.54 -9.56 -0.73
C GLY A 317 36.06 -10.19 0.56
N ILE A 318 35.83 -9.52 1.69
CA ILE A 318 36.21 -10.06 2.98
C ILE A 318 35.44 -11.37 3.21
N GLY A 319 36.17 -12.45 3.47
CA GLY A 319 35.59 -13.76 3.77
C GLY A 319 35.02 -14.50 2.57
N ASP A 320 35.33 -14.07 1.33
CA ASP A 320 34.95 -14.83 0.14
C ASP A 320 35.65 -16.21 0.10
N VAL A 321 34.95 -17.20 -0.45
CA VAL A 321 35.38 -18.61 -0.57
C VAL A 321 35.69 -18.93 -2.03
N PHE A 322 36.89 -19.47 -2.29
CA PHE A 322 37.40 -19.80 -3.64
C PHE A 322 37.66 -21.31 -3.85
N SER A 323 36.90 -22.14 -3.15
CA SER A 323 36.99 -23.60 -3.19
C SER A 323 35.64 -24.22 -3.52
N ASP A 324 35.64 -25.49 -3.93
CA ASP A 324 34.41 -26.24 -4.21
C ASP A 324 33.42 -26.10 -3.05
N PRO A 325 32.24 -25.50 -3.28
CA PRO A 325 31.24 -25.33 -2.23
C PRO A 325 30.61 -26.65 -1.82
N LEU A 326 30.87 -27.76 -2.51
CA LEU A 326 30.20 -29.04 -2.28
C LEU A 326 28.68 -28.84 -2.22
N ILE A 327 28.11 -28.19 -3.24
CA ILE A 327 26.68 -27.88 -3.32
C ILE A 327 25.98 -28.84 -4.28
N ASP A 328 24.81 -29.33 -3.91
CA ASP A 328 23.90 -29.97 -4.85
C ASP A 328 23.35 -28.89 -5.79
N ILE A 329 23.78 -28.87 -7.05
CA ILE A 329 23.41 -27.81 -8.00
C ILE A 329 21.89 -27.81 -8.25
N GLU A 330 21.24 -28.97 -8.24
CA GLU A 330 19.80 -29.04 -8.52
C GLU A 330 18.98 -28.55 -7.33
N LEU A 331 19.42 -28.87 -6.11
CA LEU A 331 18.68 -28.56 -4.88
C LEU A 331 19.15 -27.29 -4.17
N GLY A 332 20.34 -26.78 -4.48
CA GLY A 332 20.97 -25.63 -3.83
C GLY A 332 21.45 -25.91 -2.39
N THR A 333 21.38 -27.16 -1.93
CA THR A 333 21.75 -27.55 -0.57
C THR A 333 23.22 -27.88 -0.45
N LEU A 334 23.88 -27.42 0.62
CA LEU A 334 25.26 -27.76 0.90
C LEU A 334 25.39 -29.22 1.35
N LEU A 335 26.37 -29.93 0.79
CA LEU A 335 26.75 -31.28 1.18
C LEU A 335 27.62 -31.24 2.46
N PRO A 336 27.75 -32.38 3.17
CA PRO A 336 28.60 -32.45 4.36
C PRO A 336 30.03 -31.96 4.11
N SER A 337 30.56 -31.17 5.05
CA SER A 337 31.91 -30.59 5.00
C SER A 337 32.12 -29.52 3.93
N SER A 338 31.02 -28.94 3.42
CA SER A 338 31.08 -27.78 2.56
C SER A 338 31.88 -26.64 3.21
N PRO A 339 32.81 -25.99 2.50
CA PRO A 339 33.48 -24.79 2.99
C PRO A 339 32.55 -23.55 3.03
N CYS A 340 31.31 -23.68 2.54
CA CYS A 340 30.29 -22.64 2.60
C CYS A 340 29.40 -22.75 3.85
N GLN A 341 29.50 -23.86 4.60
CA GLN A 341 28.83 -24.00 5.89
C GLN A 341 29.42 -23.01 6.90
N ASP A 342 28.59 -22.29 7.64
CA ASP A 342 28.97 -21.34 8.69
C ASP A 342 29.96 -20.24 8.24
N SER A 343 30.00 -19.94 6.94
CA SER A 343 31.05 -19.14 6.33
C SER A 343 30.59 -17.79 5.77
N GLY A 344 29.27 -17.51 5.79
CA GLY A 344 28.65 -16.27 5.36
C GLY A 344 28.88 -15.08 6.30
N ASP A 345 28.19 -13.96 6.13
CA ASP A 345 28.31 -12.80 7.02
C ASP A 345 27.99 -13.17 8.48
N PRO A 346 28.91 -12.98 9.45
CA PRO A 346 28.67 -13.29 10.87
C PRO A 346 27.58 -12.42 11.52
N ALA A 347 27.16 -11.34 10.86
CA ALA A 347 26.00 -10.55 11.30
C ALA A 347 24.67 -11.22 10.96
N LEU A 348 24.67 -12.30 10.17
CA LEU A 348 23.49 -13.06 9.79
C LEU A 348 23.53 -14.45 10.44
N ILE A 349 22.37 -14.88 10.94
CA ILE A 349 22.16 -16.18 11.58
C ILE A 349 21.18 -16.97 10.71
N ASP A 350 21.48 -18.24 10.49
CA ASP A 350 20.65 -19.13 9.69
C ASP A 350 19.52 -19.76 10.52
N LYS A 351 18.85 -20.79 9.97
CA LYS A 351 17.73 -21.45 10.65
C LYS A 351 18.17 -22.33 11.83
N ASP A 352 19.38 -22.89 11.82
CA ASP A 352 19.84 -23.75 12.91
C ASP A 352 20.52 -22.97 14.05
N SER A 353 20.53 -21.63 13.92
CA SER A 353 21.06 -20.66 14.87
C SER A 353 22.58 -20.52 14.85
N THR A 354 23.24 -21.02 13.80
CA THR A 354 24.66 -20.77 13.57
C THR A 354 24.86 -19.61 12.58
N ARG A 355 26.10 -19.42 12.16
CA ARG A 355 26.46 -18.33 11.25
C ARG A 355 25.85 -18.64 9.89
N SER A 356 25.34 -17.62 9.21
CA SER A 356 24.73 -17.80 7.90
C SER A 356 25.62 -18.60 6.94
N ASP A 357 25.07 -19.64 6.31
CA ASP A 357 25.74 -20.32 5.22
C ASP A 357 25.83 -19.41 3.98
N ILE A 358 26.81 -19.68 3.12
CA ILE A 358 26.85 -19.08 1.77
C ILE A 358 25.97 -19.92 0.85
N GLY A 359 25.03 -19.28 0.15
CA GLY A 359 24.08 -19.94 -0.76
C GLY A 359 22.61 -19.74 -0.37
N PRO A 360 21.68 -20.44 -1.06
CA PRO A 360 20.26 -20.10 -1.14
C PRO A 360 19.45 -20.39 0.13
N PHE A 361 20.02 -21.15 1.07
CA PHE A 361 19.36 -21.55 2.31
C PHE A 361 20.06 -21.05 3.58
N GLY A 362 21.16 -20.32 3.44
CA GLY A 362 21.98 -19.93 4.58
C GLY A 362 21.49 -18.69 5.34
N GLY A 363 20.57 -17.91 4.79
CA GLY A 363 20.12 -16.66 5.39
C GLY A 363 18.87 -16.83 6.26
N PRO A 364 18.56 -15.85 7.14
CA PRO A 364 17.23 -15.78 7.76
C PRO A 364 16.15 -15.73 6.67
N VAL A 365 15.05 -16.45 6.92
CA VAL A 365 13.91 -16.63 5.99
C VAL A 365 13.24 -15.32 5.59
#